data_AF-A0A7W1CAV3-F1
#
_entry.id   AF-A0A7W1CAV3-F1
#
_cell.length_a   1.000
_cell.length_b   1.000
_cell.length_c   1.000
_cell.angle_alpha   90.00
_cell.angle_beta   90.00
_cell.angle_gamma   90.00
#
_symmetry.space_group_name_H-M   'P 1'
#
loop_
_entity.id
_entity.type
_entity.pdbx_description
1 polymer ?
#
loop_
_entity_poly.entity_id
_entity_poly.type
_entity_poly.pdbx_seq_one_letter_code
_entity_poly.pdbx_strand_id
1 'polypeptide(L)'
;MTTLSLRTWVCNAAAVFAGGYGAVTRQARQAGCSRQTVYEHARQIERRWEPAAPASPPAEVPIPAPAAVLDQPTRRRLAVTAFAMGVSTRQIEDLLRVILAEDGPDHSTIARWVADYAEKAGPVLEALDAACVPLVHTLALDEIFFGGGRPWSASNRRA
;
A
#
# COMPACT_ATOMS: atom_id res chain seq x y z
N MET A 1 -0.92 -25.87 -21.82
CA MET A 1 -1.27 -24.52 -21.33
C MET A 1 -2.52 -24.06 -22.07
N THR A 2 -3.69 -24.20 -21.46
CA THR A 2 -4.94 -23.69 -22.02
C THR A 2 -4.89 -22.17 -21.94
N THR A 3 -4.71 -21.53 -23.10
CA THR A 3 -4.77 -20.07 -23.24
C THR A 3 -6.18 -19.62 -22.89
N LEU A 4 -6.39 -19.16 -21.65
CA LEU A 4 -7.64 -18.53 -21.24
C LEU A 4 -7.94 -17.35 -22.17
N SER A 5 -9.22 -17.17 -22.51
CA SER A 5 -9.64 -16.11 -23.44
C SER A 5 -9.25 -14.71 -22.93
N LEU A 6 -9.03 -13.76 -23.84
CA LEU A 6 -8.78 -12.35 -23.49
C LEU A 6 -9.88 -11.78 -22.58
N ARG A 7 -11.14 -12.18 -22.82
CA ARG A 7 -12.28 -11.83 -21.98
C ARG A 7 -12.09 -12.32 -20.54
N THR A 8 -11.65 -13.56 -20.35
CA THR A 8 -11.36 -14.12 -19.03
C THR A 8 -10.23 -13.35 -18.34
N TRP A 9 -9.21 -12.92 -19.08
CA TRP A 9 -8.14 -12.09 -18.53
C TRP A 9 -8.63 -10.73 -18.01
N VAL A 10 -9.44 -10.03 -18.80
CA VAL A 10 -10.00 -8.73 -18.40
C VAL A 10 -10.91 -8.90 -17.19
N CYS A 11 -11.79 -9.91 -17.18
CA CYS A 11 -12.66 -10.17 -16.02
C CYS A 11 -11.87 -10.58 -14.76
N ASN A 12 -10.76 -11.31 -14.91
CA ASN A 12 -9.86 -11.62 -13.81
C ASN A 12 -9.24 -10.36 -13.21
N ALA A 13 -8.73 -9.45 -14.05
CA ALA A 13 -8.20 -8.17 -13.60
C ALA A 13 -9.27 -7.30 -12.94
N ALA A 14 -10.46 -7.20 -13.54
CA ALA A 14 -11.57 -6.42 -12.99
C ALA A 14 -12.00 -6.93 -11.61
N ALA A 15 -12.01 -8.25 -11.40
CA ALA A 15 -12.32 -8.85 -10.11
C ALA A 15 -11.27 -8.52 -9.02
N VAL A 16 -10.02 -8.24 -9.40
CA VAL A 16 -8.95 -7.83 -8.47
C VAL A 16 -8.99 -6.33 -8.22
N PHE A 17 -9.15 -5.52 -9.27
CA PHE A 17 -9.04 -4.05 -9.16
C PHE A 17 -10.33 -3.38 -8.69
N ALA A 18 -11.49 -3.93 -9.01
CA ALA A 18 -12.79 -3.32 -8.72
C ALA A 18 -13.78 -4.26 -8.00
N GLY A 19 -13.37 -5.50 -7.72
CA GLY A 19 -14.23 -6.49 -7.10
C GLY A 19 -14.35 -6.30 -5.58
N GLY A 20 -15.58 -6.41 -5.06
CA GLY A 20 -15.81 -6.49 -3.62
C GLY A 20 -15.37 -7.82 -2.99
N TYR A 21 -15.61 -7.97 -1.69
CA TYR A 21 -15.20 -9.18 -0.95
C TYR A 21 -15.68 -10.49 -1.62
N GLY A 22 -14.74 -11.42 -1.79
CA GLY A 22 -14.98 -12.71 -2.44
C GLY A 22 -15.06 -12.68 -3.98
N ALA A 23 -14.91 -11.53 -4.65
CA ALA A 23 -14.96 -11.43 -6.11
C ALA A 23 -13.89 -12.30 -6.79
N VAL A 24 -12.65 -12.27 -6.30
CA VAL A 24 -11.55 -13.12 -6.80
C VAL A 24 -11.88 -14.61 -6.69
N THR A 25 -12.47 -15.04 -5.58
CA THR A 25 -12.85 -16.46 -5.39
C THR A 25 -13.96 -16.88 -6.35
N ARG A 26 -14.99 -16.04 -6.54
CA ARG A 26 -16.07 -16.30 -7.49
C ARG A 26 -15.54 -16.35 -8.92
N GLN A 27 -14.70 -15.38 -9.28
CA GLN A 27 -14.11 -15.27 -10.61
C GLN A 27 -13.18 -16.45 -10.92
N ALA A 28 -12.33 -16.86 -9.98
CA ALA A 28 -11.47 -18.04 -10.12
C ALA A 28 -12.30 -19.30 -10.41
N ARG A 29 -13.41 -19.49 -9.69
CA ARG A 29 -14.33 -20.61 -9.87
C ARG A 29 -15.04 -20.56 -11.23
N GLN A 30 -15.51 -19.39 -11.65
CA GLN A 30 -16.16 -19.19 -12.96
C GLN A 30 -15.20 -19.39 -14.13
N ALA A 31 -13.94 -18.94 -13.98
CA ALA A 31 -12.90 -19.09 -14.99
C ALA A 31 -12.23 -20.47 -14.97
N GLY A 32 -12.61 -21.37 -14.05
CA GLY A 32 -12.01 -22.70 -13.91
C GLY A 32 -10.52 -22.65 -13.59
N CYS A 33 -10.06 -21.62 -12.88
CA CYS A 33 -8.64 -21.41 -12.57
C CYS A 33 -8.42 -21.17 -11.07
N SER A 34 -7.16 -21.14 -10.66
CA SER A 34 -6.81 -20.85 -9.27
C SER A 34 -6.97 -19.35 -8.97
N ARG A 35 -7.13 -18.99 -7.68
CA ARG A 35 -7.07 -17.58 -7.26
C ARG A 35 -5.74 -16.92 -7.62
N GLN A 36 -4.64 -17.66 -7.56
CA GLN A 36 -3.31 -17.16 -7.91
C GLN A 36 -3.23 -16.75 -9.38
N THR A 37 -3.82 -17.53 -10.29
CA THR A 37 -3.92 -17.20 -11.71
C THR A 37 -4.70 -15.90 -11.95
N VAL A 38 -5.75 -15.64 -11.17
CA VAL A 38 -6.51 -14.38 -11.25
C VAL A 38 -5.63 -13.18 -10.89
N TYR A 39 -4.87 -13.26 -9.80
CA TYR A 39 -3.91 -12.21 -9.41
C TYR A 39 -2.78 -12.03 -10.42
N GLU A 40 -2.28 -13.12 -10.98
CA GLU A 40 -1.20 -13.08 -11.97
C GLU A 40 -1.64 -12.37 -13.25
N HIS A 41 -2.86 -12.61 -13.72
CA HIS A 41 -3.44 -11.89 -14.86
C HIS A 41 -3.60 -10.39 -14.56
N ALA A 42 -4.06 -10.03 -13.36
CA ALA A 42 -4.18 -8.63 -12.96
C ALA A 42 -2.81 -7.92 -12.99
N ARG A 43 -1.77 -8.53 -12.41
CA ARG A 43 -0.39 -8.00 -12.45
C ARG A 43 0.18 -7.89 -13.86
N GLN A 44 -0.21 -8.78 -14.77
CA GLN A 44 0.24 -8.69 -16.17
C GLN A 44 -0.43 -7.55 -16.92
N ILE A 45 -1.67 -7.22 -16.60
CA ILE A 45 -2.38 -6.07 -17.17
C ILE A 45 -1.80 -4.76 -16.62
N GLU A 46 -1.57 -4.69 -15.31
CA GLU A 46 -0.92 -3.53 -14.66
C GLU A 46 0.44 -3.21 -15.28
N ARG A 47 1.32 -4.23 -15.42
CA ARG A 47 2.63 -4.08 -16.07
C ARG A 47 2.58 -3.66 -17.55
N ARG A 48 1.48 -3.94 -18.24
CA ARG A 48 1.27 -3.49 -19.64
C ARG A 48 0.73 -2.06 -19.72
N TRP A 49 0.06 -1.60 -18.66
CA TRP A 49 -0.45 -0.24 -18.57
C TRP A 49 0.58 0.76 -18.09
N GLU A 50 1.60 0.31 -17.35
CA GLU A 50 2.76 1.15 -17.09
C GLU A 50 3.41 1.53 -18.43
N PRO A 51 3.62 2.84 -18.70
CA PRO A 51 4.32 3.26 -19.90
C PRO A 51 5.70 2.59 -19.91
N ALA A 52 6.07 2.05 -21.07
CA ALA A 52 7.37 1.39 -21.23
C ALA A 52 8.46 2.35 -20.75
N ALA A 53 9.14 1.97 -19.66
CA ALA A 53 10.38 2.62 -19.28
C ALA A 53 11.30 2.61 -20.52
N PRO A 54 12.08 3.67 -20.76
CA PRO A 54 13.05 3.69 -21.86
C PRO A 54 13.86 2.39 -21.84
N ALA A 55 14.02 1.78 -23.01
CA ALA A 55 14.58 0.43 -23.16
C ALA A 55 15.84 0.26 -22.31
N SER A 56 15.80 -0.66 -21.35
CA SER A 56 16.99 -1.06 -20.61
C SER A 56 18.04 -1.59 -21.58
N PRO A 57 19.33 -1.26 -21.39
CA PRO A 57 20.41 -1.87 -22.16
C PRO A 57 20.36 -3.42 -22.05
N PRO A 58 20.93 -4.15 -23.02
CA PRO A 58 20.85 -5.61 -23.11
C PRO A 58 21.19 -6.27 -21.78
N ALA A 59 20.38 -7.27 -21.40
CA ALA A 59 20.36 -7.95 -20.11
C ALA A 59 21.75 -8.15 -19.50
N GLU A 60 22.13 -7.20 -18.64
CA GLU A 60 23.16 -7.40 -17.65
C GLU A 60 22.69 -8.58 -16.80
N VAL A 61 23.54 -9.61 -16.64
CA VAL A 61 23.34 -10.72 -15.69
C VAL A 61 22.72 -10.11 -14.43
N PRO A 62 21.61 -10.64 -13.85
CA PRO A 62 21.02 -10.02 -12.68
C PRO A 62 22.10 -9.90 -11.62
N ILE A 63 22.68 -8.71 -11.49
CA ILE A 63 23.49 -8.36 -10.36
C ILE A 63 22.48 -8.54 -9.24
N PRO A 64 22.68 -9.48 -8.30
CA PRO A 64 21.75 -9.63 -7.20
C PRO A 64 21.56 -8.24 -6.64
N ALA A 65 20.35 -7.69 -6.79
CA ALA A 65 20.04 -6.39 -6.23
C ALA A 65 20.47 -6.52 -4.77
N PRO A 66 21.40 -5.65 -4.29
CA PRO A 66 21.93 -5.80 -2.95
C PRO A 66 20.72 -5.95 -2.04
N ALA A 67 20.69 -7.06 -1.27
CA ALA A 67 19.55 -7.41 -0.44
C ALA A 67 19.10 -6.14 0.25
N ALA A 68 17.87 -5.68 -0.04
CA ALA A 68 17.44 -4.34 0.34
C ALA A 68 17.67 -4.19 1.85
N VAL A 69 18.72 -3.47 2.21
CA VAL A 69 19.09 -3.31 3.61
C VAL A 69 18.01 -2.43 4.17
N LEU A 70 17.17 -3.01 5.03
CA LEU A 70 16.25 -2.25 5.84
C LEU A 70 17.09 -1.52 6.88
N ASP A 71 17.77 -0.46 6.46
CA ASP A 71 18.41 0.50 7.36
C ASP A 71 17.32 1.32 8.08
N GLN A 72 17.71 2.09 9.09
CA GLN A 72 16.76 2.84 9.89
C GLN A 72 15.92 3.84 9.06
N PRO A 73 16.49 4.61 8.10
CA PRO A 73 15.70 5.44 7.18
C PRO A 73 14.66 4.65 6.38
N THR A 74 15.03 3.49 5.83
CA THR A 74 14.13 2.65 5.03
C THR A 74 13.04 2.02 5.89
N ARG A 75 13.36 1.54 7.10
CA ARG A 75 12.38 1.06 8.09
C ARG A 75 11.36 2.15 8.42
N ARG A 76 11.84 3.37 8.65
CA ARG A 76 10.99 4.52 8.98
C ARG A 76 10.05 4.88 7.83
N ARG A 77 10.57 4.95 6.60
CA ARG A 77 9.76 5.21 5.41
C ARG A 77 8.70 4.12 5.22
N LEU A 78 9.08 2.85 5.31
CA LEU A 78 8.17 1.72 5.21
C LEU A 78 7.05 1.80 6.25
N ALA A 79 7.39 2.06 7.51
CA ALA A 79 6.41 2.15 8.59
C ALA A 79 5.41 3.30 8.36
N VAL A 80 5.88 4.48 7.96
CA VAL A 80 5.02 5.64 7.70
C VAL A 80 4.11 5.41 6.50
N THR A 81 4.63 4.83 5.42
CA THR A 81 3.83 4.46 4.25
C THR A 81 2.79 3.40 4.59
N ALA A 82 3.17 2.35 5.34
CA ALA A 82 2.23 1.32 5.78
C ALA A 82 1.10 1.89 6.65
N PHE A 83 1.44 2.83 7.55
CA PHE A 83 0.45 3.51 8.38
C PHE A 83 -0.52 4.35 7.53
N ALA A 84 0.00 5.09 6.55
CA ALA A 84 -0.82 5.87 5.62
C ALA A 84 -1.76 4.99 4.76
N MET A 85 -1.40 3.71 4.54
CA MET A 85 -2.27 2.72 3.89
C MET A 85 -3.29 2.07 4.84
N GLY A 86 -3.34 2.49 6.11
CA GLY A 86 -4.30 1.98 7.11
C GLY A 86 -3.81 0.79 7.94
N VAL A 87 -2.51 0.48 7.91
CA VAL A 87 -1.94 -0.58 8.76
C VAL A 87 -1.63 -0.01 10.14
N SER A 88 -2.16 -0.63 11.21
CA SER A 88 -1.92 -0.15 12.58
C SER A 88 -0.46 -0.29 13.01
N THR A 89 -0.01 0.54 13.96
CA THR A 89 1.38 0.51 14.46
C THR A 89 1.79 -0.84 15.04
N ARG A 90 0.86 -1.61 15.62
CA ARG A 90 1.11 -2.97 16.11
C ARG A 90 1.27 -3.98 14.97
N GLN A 91 0.45 -3.89 13.93
CA GLN A 91 0.62 -4.73 12.74
C GLN A 91 1.94 -4.42 12.02
N ILE A 92 2.36 -3.15 12.00
CA ILE A 92 3.67 -2.77 11.46
C ILE A 92 4.80 -3.36 12.31
N GLU A 93 4.71 -3.31 13.64
CA GLU A 93 5.67 -3.98 14.54
C GLU A 93 5.75 -5.47 14.24
N ASP A 94 4.61 -6.16 14.14
CA ASP A 94 4.56 -7.60 13.86
C ASP A 94 5.20 -7.94 12.50
N LEU A 95 4.94 -7.14 11.47
CA LEU A 95 5.56 -7.31 10.15
C LEU A 95 7.06 -7.05 10.17
N LEU A 96 7.51 -6.01 10.87
CA LEU A 96 8.93 -5.72 11.00
C LEU A 96 9.66 -6.81 11.79
N ARG A 97 9.03 -7.41 12.81
CA ARG A 97 9.59 -8.55 13.55
C ARG A 97 9.76 -9.79 12.65
N VAL A 98 8.84 -10.03 11.71
CA VAL A 98 8.99 -11.14 10.74
C VAL A 98 10.21 -10.93 9.84
N ILE A 99 10.53 -9.69 9.48
CA ILE A 99 11.62 -9.38 8.53
C ILE A 99 12.97 -9.18 9.24
N LEU A 100 12.96 -8.55 10.41
CA LEU A 100 14.16 -8.09 11.13
C LEU A 100 14.46 -8.92 12.40
N ALA A 101 13.67 -9.94 12.69
CA ALA A 101 13.69 -10.66 13.97
C ALA A 101 13.55 -9.69 15.17
N GLU A 102 14.35 -9.87 16.22
CA GLU A 102 14.24 -9.10 17.48
C GLU A 102 14.82 -7.68 17.40
N ASP A 103 15.55 -7.32 16.32
CA ASP A 103 16.16 -5.99 16.15
C ASP A 103 15.20 -4.93 15.56
N GLY A 104 13.89 -5.23 15.58
CA GLY A 104 12.83 -4.39 15.05
C GLY A 104 12.37 -3.28 16.02
N PRO A 105 11.90 -2.12 15.50
CA PRO A 105 11.30 -1.09 16.34
C PRO A 105 9.95 -1.55 16.92
N ASP A 106 9.66 -1.16 18.15
CA ASP A 106 8.34 -1.39 18.76
C ASP A 106 7.28 -0.41 18.21
N HIS A 107 6.00 -0.72 18.46
CA HIS A 107 4.86 0.11 18.03
C HIS A 107 4.93 1.55 18.57
N SER A 108 5.55 1.78 19.73
CA SER A 108 5.75 3.12 20.32
C SER A 108 6.75 3.94 19.49
N THR A 109 7.86 3.32 19.09
CA THR A 109 8.86 3.92 18.21
C THR A 109 8.28 4.21 16.84
N ILE A 110 7.49 3.26 16.29
CA ILE A 110 6.76 3.44 15.04
C ILE A 110 5.76 4.60 15.14
N ALA A 111 4.98 4.67 16.22
CA ALA A 111 4.01 5.74 16.44
C ALA A 111 4.67 7.12 16.48
N ARG A 112 5.82 7.25 17.14
CA ARG A 112 6.61 8.48 17.13
C ARG A 112 7.08 8.85 15.72
N TRP A 113 7.57 7.88 14.95
CA TRP A 113 7.96 8.17 13.56
C TRP A 113 6.80 8.67 12.72
N VAL A 114 5.61 8.08 12.89
CA VAL A 114 4.39 8.52 12.22
C VAL A 114 4.02 9.94 12.64
N ALA A 115 4.04 10.24 13.94
CA ALA A 115 3.74 11.56 14.46
C ALA A 115 4.69 12.63 13.89
N ASP A 116 6.00 12.40 13.91
CA ASP A 116 6.99 13.31 13.34
C ASP A 116 6.74 13.58 11.83
N TYR A 117 6.29 12.58 11.08
CA TYR A 117 5.99 12.75 9.65
C TYR A 117 4.65 13.45 9.42
N ALA A 118 3.66 13.20 10.29
CA ALA A 118 2.38 13.90 10.25
C ALA A 118 2.58 15.41 10.52
N GLU A 119 3.41 15.76 11.51
CA GLU A 119 3.78 17.15 11.79
C GLU A 119 4.43 17.82 10.57
N LYS A 120 5.34 17.12 9.88
CA LYS A 120 5.98 17.62 8.65
C LYS A 120 5.04 17.72 7.46
N ALA A 121 4.00 16.88 7.41
CA ALA A 121 3.02 16.89 6.33
C ALA A 121 2.06 18.07 6.44
N GLY A 122 1.75 18.56 7.65
CA GLY A 122 0.84 19.68 7.88
C GLY A 122 1.13 20.92 7.01
N PRO A 123 2.34 21.48 7.05
CA PRO A 123 2.70 22.64 6.23
C PRO A 123 2.63 22.39 4.71
N VAL A 124 2.84 21.14 4.27
CA VAL A 124 2.71 20.78 2.85
C VAL A 124 1.25 20.86 2.42
N LEU A 125 0.32 20.44 3.28
CA LEU A 125 -1.11 20.54 3.00
C LEU A 125 -1.58 21.99 2.91
N GLU A 126 -1.07 22.89 3.77
CA GLU A 126 -1.38 24.33 3.69
C GLU A 126 -0.91 24.94 2.37
N ALA A 127 0.32 24.64 1.95
CA ALA A 127 0.86 25.12 0.68
C ALA A 127 0.10 24.54 -0.52
N LEU A 128 -0.27 23.26 -0.45
CA LEU A 128 -1.06 22.59 -1.49
C LEU A 128 -2.45 23.21 -1.59
N ASP A 129 -3.13 23.44 -0.46
CA ASP A 129 -4.46 24.04 -0.39
C ASP A 129 -4.44 25.44 -1.03
N ALA A 130 -3.50 26.29 -0.63
CA ALA A 130 -3.34 27.63 -1.21
C ALA A 130 -3.10 27.60 -2.74
N ALA A 131 -2.33 26.64 -3.23
CA ALA A 131 -2.07 26.47 -4.66
C ALA A 131 -3.29 25.91 -5.42
N CYS A 132 -4.11 25.09 -4.76
CA CYS A 132 -5.28 24.44 -5.36
C CYS A 132 -6.52 25.35 -5.39
N VAL A 133 -6.73 26.22 -4.39
CA VAL A 133 -7.89 27.13 -4.29
C VAL A 133 -8.26 27.83 -5.61
N PRO A 134 -7.34 28.51 -6.33
CA PRO A 134 -7.69 29.19 -7.58
C PRO A 134 -8.02 28.23 -8.75
N LEU A 135 -7.70 26.94 -8.62
CA LEU A 135 -7.94 25.90 -9.62
C LEU A 135 -9.25 25.14 -9.40
N VAL A 136 -9.91 25.32 -8.25
CA VAL A 136 -11.16 24.63 -7.92
C VAL A 136 -12.34 25.31 -8.63
N HIS A 137 -12.97 24.60 -9.56
CA HIS A 137 -14.22 25.04 -10.20
C HIS A 137 -15.48 24.55 -9.48
N THR A 138 -15.40 23.37 -8.86
CA THR A 138 -16.51 22.72 -8.14
C THR A 138 -15.95 22.04 -6.90
N LEU A 139 -16.58 22.24 -5.75
CA LEU A 139 -16.17 21.66 -4.47
C LEU A 139 -17.26 20.69 -3.97
N ALA A 140 -16.83 19.50 -3.53
CA ALA A 140 -17.68 18.58 -2.78
C ALA A 140 -17.16 18.52 -1.34
N LEU A 141 -18.03 18.81 -0.37
CA LEU A 141 -17.71 18.70 1.04
C LEU A 141 -18.09 17.31 1.53
N ASP A 142 -17.19 16.69 2.30
CA ASP A 142 -17.41 15.40 2.95
C ASP A 142 -16.89 15.46 4.39
N GLU A 143 -17.59 14.83 5.31
CA GLU A 143 -17.24 14.82 6.74
C GLU A 143 -16.81 13.41 7.17
N ILE A 144 -15.57 13.31 7.66
CA ILE A 144 -15.04 12.05 8.18
C ILE A 144 -15.25 12.01 9.69
N PHE A 145 -16.25 11.24 10.13
CA PHE A 145 -16.49 11.00 11.55
C PHE A 145 -15.49 9.97 12.10
N PHE A 146 -14.53 10.44 12.87
CA PHE A 146 -13.70 9.57 13.70
C PHE A 146 -14.46 9.27 15.00
N GLY A 147 -14.61 7.99 15.36
CA GLY A 147 -15.26 7.56 16.61
C GLY A 147 -14.47 7.99 17.85
N GLY A 148 -14.63 9.24 18.28
CA GLY A 148 -13.83 9.87 19.32
C GLY A 148 -14.51 9.84 20.69
N GLY A 149 -14.21 8.82 21.50
CA GLY A 149 -14.41 8.84 22.95
C GLY A 149 -13.12 8.74 23.77
N ARG A 150 -11.96 8.57 23.12
CA ARG A 150 -10.67 8.40 23.83
C ARG A 150 -9.61 9.31 23.20
N PRO A 151 -8.96 10.18 23.99
CA PRO A 151 -7.79 10.92 23.56
C PRO A 151 -6.65 9.95 23.20
N TRP A 152 -5.91 10.26 22.14
CA TRP A 152 -4.73 9.52 21.66
C TRP A 152 -3.68 9.28 22.76
N SER A 153 -3.65 10.11 23.81
CA SER A 153 -2.64 10.08 24.88
C SER A 153 -2.80 8.97 25.93
N ALA A 154 -3.88 8.17 25.91
CA ALA A 154 -4.05 7.09 26.88
C ALA A 154 -3.46 5.77 26.37
N SER A 155 -2.13 5.67 26.37
CA SER A 155 -1.44 4.38 26.33
C SER A 155 -1.96 3.50 27.48
N ASN A 156 -2.55 2.36 27.15
CA ASN A 156 -3.00 1.34 28.10
C ASN A 156 -1.86 1.00 29.09
N ARG A 157 -1.94 1.50 30.33
CA ARG A 157 -1.41 0.74 31.47
C ARG A 157 -2.40 -0.39 31.69
N ARG A 158 -1.99 -1.61 31.37
CA ARG A 158 -2.76 -2.82 31.68
C ARG A 158 -2.85 -2.98 33.21
N ALA A 159 -4.06 -3.31 33.67
CA ALA A 159 -4.27 -4.15 34.84
C ALA A 159 -4.00 -5.61 34.47
#